data_AF-A0A9D8ADX4-F1
#
_entry.id   AF-A0A9D8ADX4-F1
#
_cell.length_a   1.000
_cell.length_b   1.000
_cell.length_c   1.000
_cell.angle_alpha   90.00
_cell.angle_beta   90.00
_cell.angle_gamma   90.00
#
_symmetry.space_group_name_H-M   'P 1'
#
loop_
_entity.id
_entity.type
_entity.pdbx_description
1 polymer ?
#
loop_
_entity_poly.entity_id
_entity_poly.type
_entity_poly.pdbx_seq_one_letter_code
_entity_poly.pdbx_strand_id
1 'polypeptide(L)'
;MRTTHAKWTNSEKSYNEVVSQIIERWGEETLERYKPRLSCYTFPKWLKNGYTVRKGEKAIKTNSIMDIQDENEKVIATISIPVNLFHRKQIIRVPKAKTDTIDKK
;
A
#
# COMPACT_ATOMS: atom_id res chain seq x y z
N MET A 1 -5.15 -28.27 -11.48
CA MET A 1 -4.44 -27.17 -10.78
C MET A 1 -5.27 -26.86 -9.54
N ARG A 2 -4.72 -26.95 -8.32
CA ARG A 2 -5.43 -26.59 -7.08
C ARG A 2 -5.44 -25.06 -6.94
N THR A 3 -6.58 -24.47 -6.66
CA THR A 3 -6.74 -23.01 -6.62
C THR A 3 -6.68 -22.52 -5.18
N THR A 4 -5.56 -21.93 -4.77
CA THR A 4 -5.43 -21.33 -3.43
C THR A 4 -5.90 -19.87 -3.44
N HIS A 5 -6.73 -19.49 -2.48
CA HIS A 5 -7.20 -18.11 -2.33
C HIS A 5 -6.50 -17.44 -1.15
N ALA A 6 -6.00 -16.22 -1.38
CA ALA A 6 -5.40 -15.40 -0.33
C ALA A 6 -6.44 -14.43 0.24
N LYS A 7 -6.76 -14.57 1.53
CA LYS A 7 -7.63 -13.64 2.25
C LYS A 7 -6.77 -12.66 3.04
N TRP A 8 -7.04 -11.37 2.85
CA TRP A 8 -6.32 -10.31 3.54
C TRP A 8 -6.90 -10.14 4.94
N THR A 9 -6.17 -10.57 5.95
CA THR A 9 -6.56 -10.42 7.35
C THR A 9 -5.91 -9.15 7.86
N ASN A 10 -6.66 -8.05 7.81
CA ASN A 10 -6.20 -6.73 8.23
C ASN A 10 -5.94 -6.73 9.74
N SER A 11 -4.72 -7.11 10.15
CA SER A 11 -4.37 -7.19 11.55
C SER A 11 -4.32 -5.78 12.15
N GLU A 12 -5.03 -5.57 13.26
CA GLU A 12 -5.01 -4.30 14.01
C GLU A 12 -3.58 -3.89 14.39
N LYS A 13 -2.70 -4.88 14.55
CA LYS A 13 -1.28 -4.69 14.82
C LYS A 13 -0.56 -3.96 13.68
N SER A 14 -0.79 -4.37 12.43
CA SER A 14 -0.24 -3.71 11.23
C SER A 14 -0.73 -2.26 11.13
N TYR A 15 -1.99 -2.02 11.47
CA TYR A 15 -2.59 -0.68 11.49
C TYR A 15 -1.89 0.23 12.52
N ASN A 16 -1.72 -0.27 13.74
CA ASN A 16 -1.07 0.48 14.82
C ASN A 16 0.39 0.80 14.47
N GLU A 17 1.14 -0.14 13.88
CA GLU A 17 2.52 0.09 13.43
C GLU A 17 2.63 1.22 12.39
N VAL A 18 1.69 1.27 11.44
CA VAL A 18 1.64 2.34 10.44
C VAL A 18 1.30 3.68 11.08
N VAL A 19 0.34 3.69 12.01
CA VAL A 19 -0.07 4.90 12.74
C VAL A 19 1.09 5.46 13.57
N SER A 20 1.80 4.62 14.33
CA SER A 20 2.96 5.04 15.12
C SER A 20 4.07 5.67 14.26
N GLN A 21 4.40 5.06 13.12
CA GLN A 21 5.41 5.64 12.20
C GLN A 21 4.96 6.95 11.56
N ILE A 22 3.65 7.17 11.41
CA ILE A 22 3.10 8.43 10.88
C ILE A 22 3.16 9.52 11.94
N ILE A 23 2.77 9.20 13.18
CA ILE A 23 2.88 10.13 14.32
C ILE A 23 4.34 10.55 14.49
N GLU A 24 5.28 9.60 14.48
CA GLU A 24 6.71 9.87 14.65
C GLU A 24 7.24 10.83 13.58
N ARG A 25 6.74 10.75 12.34
CA ARG A 25 7.23 11.56 11.22
C ARG A 25 6.56 12.91 11.05
N TRP A 26 5.27 13.01 11.38
CA TRP A 26 4.45 14.19 11.06
C TRP A 26 3.52 14.65 12.19
N GLY A 27 3.67 14.10 13.39
CA GLY A 27 2.87 14.46 14.56
C GLY A 27 1.45 13.89 14.55
N GLU A 28 0.82 13.92 15.73
CA GLU A 28 -0.55 13.43 15.95
C GLU A 28 -1.60 14.24 15.17
N GLU A 29 -1.32 15.52 14.88
CA GLU A 29 -2.15 16.40 14.04
C GLU A 29 -2.44 15.82 12.65
N THR A 30 -1.54 14.96 12.15
CA THR A 30 -1.73 14.32 10.85
C THR A 30 -2.83 13.26 10.92
N LEU A 31 -3.14 12.70 12.10
CA LEU A 31 -4.13 11.64 12.29
C LEU A 31 -5.58 12.10 12.15
N GLU A 32 -5.91 13.33 12.51
CA GLU A 32 -7.29 13.84 12.38
C GLU A 32 -7.80 13.80 10.93
N ARG A 33 -6.88 13.95 9.96
CA ARG A 33 -7.17 13.86 8.52
C ARG A 33 -6.72 12.54 7.91
N TYR A 34 -6.10 11.67 8.69
CA TYR A 34 -5.52 10.42 8.20
C TYR A 34 -6.61 9.35 8.07
N LYS A 35 -7.02 9.08 6.83
CA LYS A 35 -7.79 7.88 6.49
C LYS A 35 -6.80 6.83 5.93
N PRO A 36 -6.29 5.88 6.72
CA PRO A 36 -5.26 4.92 6.29
C PRO A 36 -5.60 4.15 5.00
N ARG A 37 -6.88 3.82 4.80
CA ARG A 37 -7.35 3.16 3.57
C ARG A 37 -7.31 4.03 2.31
N LEU A 38 -7.20 5.36 2.47
CA LEU A 38 -7.22 6.34 1.37
C LEU A 38 -5.90 7.11 1.24
N SER A 39 -5.08 7.16 2.29
CA SER A 39 -3.90 8.01 2.38
C SER A 39 -2.56 7.29 2.23
N CYS A 40 -2.54 5.96 2.34
CA CYS A 40 -1.34 5.14 2.25
C CYS A 40 -1.48 4.03 1.21
N TYR A 41 -0.63 4.06 0.20
CA TYR A 41 -0.57 3.02 -0.83
C TYR A 41 0.86 2.58 -1.11
N THR A 42 1.01 1.39 -1.68
CA THR A 42 2.28 0.90 -2.20
C THR A 42 2.69 1.69 -3.44
N PHE A 43 3.99 1.74 -3.73
CA PHE A 43 4.53 2.46 -4.90
C PHE A 43 3.85 2.08 -6.22
N PRO A 44 3.60 0.80 -6.56
CA PRO A 44 2.89 0.43 -7.78
C PRO A 44 1.45 0.98 -7.83
N LYS A 45 0.76 1.04 -6.69
CA LYS A 45 -0.60 1.57 -6.62
C LYS A 45 -0.63 3.09 -6.77
N TRP A 46 0.38 3.80 -6.26
CA TRP A 46 0.55 5.23 -6.55
C TRP A 46 0.83 5.50 -8.02
N LEU A 47 1.71 4.70 -8.65
CA LEU A 47 2.00 4.82 -10.08
C LEU A 47 0.76 4.63 -10.94
N LYS A 48 -0.06 3.61 -10.64
CA LYS A 48 -1.36 3.38 -11.33
C LYS A 48 -2.31 4.58 -11.19
N ASN A 49 -2.26 5.27 -10.06
CA ASN A 49 -3.06 6.47 -9.80
C ASN A 49 -2.44 7.76 -10.38
N GLY A 50 -1.31 7.68 -11.10
CA GLY A 50 -0.63 8.84 -11.69
C GLY A 50 0.22 9.65 -10.70
N TYR A 51 0.69 9.00 -9.63
CA TYR A 51 1.59 9.60 -8.64
C TYR A 51 2.89 8.79 -8.53
N THR A 52 3.97 9.47 -8.21
CA THR A 52 5.26 8.84 -7.90
C THR A 52 5.77 9.34 -6.56
N VAL A 53 6.63 8.57 -5.92
CA VAL A 53 7.24 8.95 -4.64
C VAL A 53 8.39 9.93 -4.90
N ARG A 54 8.53 10.95 -4.05
CA ARG A 54 9.65 11.91 -4.14
C ARG A 54 10.98 11.19 -3.94
N LYS A 55 12.01 11.63 -4.67
CA LYS A 55 13.35 11.04 -4.57
C LYS A 55 13.90 11.24 -3.14
N GLY A 56 14.36 10.16 -2.52
CA GLY A 56 14.96 10.18 -1.16
C GLY A 56 13.98 9.92 -0.01
N GLU A 57 12.67 9.79 -0.29
CA GLU A 57 11.67 9.46 0.74
C GLU A 57 11.78 8.02 1.22
N LYS A 58 11.65 7.83 2.54
CA LYS A 58 11.65 6.51 3.17
C LYS A 58 10.24 5.93 3.20
N ALA A 59 10.08 4.67 2.84
CA ALA A 59 8.82 3.96 2.99
C ALA A 59 8.42 3.83 4.48
N ILE A 60 7.12 3.74 4.72
CA ILE A 60 6.54 3.26 5.97
C ILE A 60 6.47 1.74 5.84
N LYS A 61 7.19 1.02 6.68
CA LYS A 61 7.27 -0.45 6.61
C LYS A 61 6.20 -1.03 7.53
N THR A 62 5.41 -1.95 7.02
CA THR A 62 4.45 -2.70 7.84
C THR A 62 4.38 -4.13 7.36
N ASN A 63 3.98 -5.05 8.22
CA ASN A 63 3.76 -6.43 7.82
C ASN A 63 2.28 -6.67 7.63
N SER A 64 1.88 -7.21 6.48
CA SER A 64 0.52 -7.65 6.23
C SER A 64 0.41 -9.15 6.50
N ILE A 65 -0.60 -9.52 7.28
CA ILE A 65 -0.91 -10.92 7.56
C ILE A 65 -1.92 -11.40 6.50
N MET A 66 -1.59 -12.46 5.79
CA MET A 66 -2.49 -13.12 4.86
C MET A 66 -2.69 -14.57 5.26
N ASP A 67 -3.95 -14.98 5.31
CA ASP A 67 -4.30 -16.37 5.49
C ASP A 67 -4.48 -17.01 4.11
N ILE A 68 -3.69 -18.04 3.83
CA ILE A 68 -3.79 -18.87 2.64
C ILE A 68 -4.85 -19.93 2.92
N GLN A 69 -5.95 -19.87 2.18
CA GLN A 69 -7.05 -20.81 2.31
C GLN A 69 -7.04 -21.84 1.17
N ASP A 70 -7.43 -23.06 1.52
CA ASP A 70 -7.80 -24.15 0.61
C ASP A 70 -9.12 -23.83 -0.11
N GLU A 71 -9.47 -24.63 -1.13
CA GLU A 71 -10.77 -24.65 -1.80
C GLU A 71 -11.93 -24.90 -0.80
N ASN A 72 -11.65 -25.53 0.35
CA ASN A 72 -12.61 -25.74 1.44
C ASN A 72 -12.64 -24.60 2.48
N GLU A 73 -12.08 -23.42 2.15
CA GLU A 73 -11.93 -22.25 3.04
C GLU A 73 -11.11 -22.49 4.33
N LYS A 74 -10.51 -23.67 4.46
CA LYS A 74 -9.64 -24.02 5.59
C LYS A 74 -8.31 -23.27 5.47
N VAL A 75 -7.92 -22.55 6.51
CA VAL A 75 -6.60 -21.88 6.58
C VAL A 75 -5.52 -22.95 6.60
N ILE A 76 -4.68 -22.98 5.56
CA ILE A 76 -3.55 -23.91 5.41
C ILE A 76 -2.29 -23.28 5.99
N ALA A 77 -2.13 -21.96 5.83
CA ALA A 77 -0.97 -21.23 6.31
C ALA A 77 -1.30 -19.76 6.54
N THR A 78 -0.66 -19.15 7.52
CA THR A 78 -0.68 -17.70 7.74
C THR A 78 0.70 -17.17 7.40
N ILE A 79 0.78 -16.26 6.44
CA ILE A 79 2.03 -15.64 6.00
C ILE A 79 2.04 -14.16 6.38
N SER A 80 3.23 -13.68 6.76
CA SER A 80 3.49 -12.26 7.03
C SER A 80 4.32 -11.69 5.88
N ILE A 81 3.72 -10.80 5.10
CA ILE A 81 4.35 -10.18 3.94
C ILE A 81 4.77 -8.75 4.32
N PRO A 82 6.04 -8.38 4.19
CA PRO A 82 6.46 -7.00 4.36
C PRO A 82 5.91 -6.12 3.24
N VAL A 83 5.24 -5.04 3.62
CA VAL A 83 4.64 -4.05 2.72
C VAL A 83 5.28 -2.69 2.95
N ASN A 84 5.74 -2.09 1.86
CA ASN A 84 6.26 -0.73 1.85
C ASN A 84 5.15 0.22 1.39
N LEU A 85 4.67 1.05 2.31
CA LEU A 85 3.65 2.06 2.08
C LEU A 85 4.26 3.46 1.98
N PHE A 86 3.61 4.32 1.20
CA PHE A 86 3.97 5.73 1.08
C PHE A 86 2.74 6.58 1.34
N HIS A 87 2.91 7.61 2.18
CA HIS A 87 1.86 8.55 2.52
C HIS A 87 1.65 9.58 1.41
N ARG A 88 0.45 10.16 1.31
CA ARG A 88 0.13 11.24 0.36
C ARG A 88 1.08 12.44 0.42
N LYS A 89 1.69 12.73 1.58
CA LYS A 89 2.69 13.82 1.73
C LYS A 89 4.00 13.51 0.97
N GLN A 90 4.32 12.24 0.74
CA GLN A 90 5.58 11.76 0.16
C GLN A 90 5.55 11.60 -1.36
N ILE A 91 4.39 11.81 -1.98
CA ILE A 91 4.20 11.62 -3.42
C ILE A 91 4.10 12.97 -4.16
N ILE A 92 4.38 12.91 -5.45
CA ILE A 92 4.18 13.97 -6.44
C ILE A 92 3.37 13.42 -7.60
N ARG A 93 2.59 14.29 -8.25
CA ARG A 93 1.83 13.90 -9.44
C ARG A 93 2.81 13.69 -10.59
N VAL A 94 2.69 12.55 -11.27
CA VAL A 94 3.42 12.31 -12.51
C VAL A 94 2.72 13.13 -13.61
N PRO A 95 3.42 14.03 -14.32
CA PRO A 95 2.86 14.63 -15.52
C PRO A 95 2.54 13.50 -16.48
N LYS A 96 1.29 13.40 -16.96
CA LYS A 96 0.98 12.46 -18.04
C LYS A 96 1.87 12.86 -19.22
N ALA A 97 2.82 12.00 -19.58
CA ALA A 97 3.48 12.13 -20.88
C ALA A 97 2.36 12.15 -21.92
N LYS A 98 2.42 13.11 -22.86
CA LYS A 98 1.58 13.08 -24.05
C LYS A 98 1.77 11.69 -24.64
N THR A 99 0.74 10.86 -24.60
CA THR A 99 0.72 9.64 -25.39
C THR A 99 0.79 10.12 -26.82
N ASP A 100 1.97 10.05 -27.43
CA ASP A 100 2.13 10.28 -28.85
C ASP A 100 1.16 9.31 -29.54
N THR A 101 0.15 9.91 -30.16
CA THR A 101 -0.73 9.26 -31.11
C THR A 101 0.18 8.74 -32.22
N ILE A 102 0.62 7.49 -32.11
CA ILE A 102 1.20 6.79 -33.25
C ILE A 102 0.00 6.37 -34.09
N ASP A 103 -0.47 7.31 -34.91
CA ASP A 103 -1.33 7.03 -36.06
C ASP A 103 -0.61 6.00 -36.92
N LYS A 104 -1.03 4.73 -36.79
CA LYS A 104 -0.66 3.68 -37.76
C LYS A 104 -1.39 3.99 -39.05
N LYS A 105 -0.64 4.59 -39.99
CA LYS A 105 -1.00 4.72 -41.40
C LYS A 105 -0.87 3.39 -42.12
#